data_AF-A0A8C5FH13-F1
#
_entry.id   AF-A0A8C5FH13-F1
#
_cell.length_a   1.000
_cell.length_b   1.000
_cell.length_c   1.000
_cell.angle_alpha   90.00
_cell.angle_beta   90.00
_cell.angle_gamma   90.00
#
_symmetry.space_group_name_H-M   'P 1'
#
loop_
_entity.id
_entity.type
_entity.pdbx_description
1 polymer ?
#
loop_
_entity_poly.entity_id
_entity_poly.type
_entity_poly.pdbx_seq_one_letter_code
_entity_poly.pdbx_strand_id
1 'polypeptide(L)'
;LWNQTPLCIIRITLDGRTNLTTNSITLINTQLSSTRLMVLQNRAALDYLLAAVGGTCKVVGPKCCTDITDVSANLTQMPLQISVLSQSWQISSLF
;
A
#
# COMPACT_ATOMS: atom_id res chain seq x y z
N LEU A 1 -24.86 27.91 -10.03
CA LEU A 1 -25.49 27.96 -8.69
C LEU A 1 -25.45 26.61 -7.95
N TRP A 2 -25.45 25.46 -8.62
CA TRP A 2 -25.37 24.13 -7.98
C TRP A 2 -24.03 23.80 -7.28
N ASN A 3 -22.92 24.43 -7.72
CA ASN A 3 -21.56 24.27 -7.17
C ASN A 3 -21.35 24.93 -5.79
N GLN A 4 -22.33 25.67 -5.28
CA GLN A 4 -22.27 26.30 -3.96
C GLN A 4 -23.22 25.67 -2.93
N THR A 5 -23.87 24.55 -3.28
CA THR A 5 -24.61 23.78 -2.28
C THR A 5 -23.62 23.12 -1.31
N PRO A 6 -23.91 23.07 0.00
CA PRO A 6 -22.99 22.50 0.98
C PRO A 6 -22.67 21.01 0.69
N LEU A 7 -23.63 20.27 0.13
CA LEU A 7 -23.44 18.87 -0.27
C LEU A 7 -22.47 18.71 -1.44
N CYS A 8 -22.53 19.59 -2.46
CA CYS A 8 -21.63 19.53 -3.62
C CYS A 8 -20.17 19.83 -3.23
N ILE A 9 -19.95 20.79 -2.32
CA ILE A 9 -18.60 21.13 -1.83
C ILE A 9 -18.00 19.96 -1.05
N ILE A 10 -18.77 19.35 -0.14
CA ILE A 10 -18.32 18.16 0.61
C ILE A 10 -17.93 17.03 -0.35
N ARG A 11 -18.71 16.84 -1.42
CA ARG A 11 -18.45 15.83 -2.43
C ARG A 11 -17.14 16.06 -3.19
N ILE A 12 -16.94 17.25 -3.76
CA ILE A 12 -15.73 17.58 -4.55
C ILE A 12 -14.48 17.47 -3.67
N THR A 13 -14.55 17.97 -2.44
CA THR A 13 -13.42 17.91 -1.51
C THR A 13 -13.12 16.48 -1.09
N LEU A 14 -14.14 15.64 -0.90
CA LEU A 14 -13.95 14.21 -0.62
C LEU A 14 -13.33 13.49 -1.82
N ASP A 15 -13.82 13.71 -3.04
CA ASP A 15 -13.28 13.11 -4.27
C ASP A 15 -11.82 13.53 -4.51
N GLY A 16 -11.48 14.80 -4.22
CA GLY A 16 -10.09 15.27 -4.26
C GLY A 16 -9.20 14.56 -3.23
N ARG A 17 -9.69 14.37 -2.00
CA ARG A 17 -8.96 13.65 -0.94
C ARG A 17 -8.80 12.17 -1.24
N THR A 18 -9.83 11.52 -1.76
CA THR A 18 -9.76 10.10 -2.11
C THR A 18 -8.78 9.87 -3.25
N ASN A 19 -8.77 10.72 -4.30
CA ASN A 19 -7.79 10.65 -5.39
C ASN A 19 -6.33 10.79 -4.89
N LEU A 20 -6.06 11.78 -4.02
CA LEU A 20 -4.73 11.94 -3.42
C LEU A 20 -4.34 10.72 -2.57
N THR A 21 -5.30 10.14 -1.85
CA THR A 21 -5.09 8.95 -1.02
C THR A 21 -4.81 7.72 -1.88
N THR A 22 -5.59 7.49 -2.94
CA THR A 22 -5.39 6.35 -3.86
C THR A 22 -4.04 6.41 -4.56
N ASN A 23 -3.61 7.61 -4.97
CA ASN A 23 -2.28 7.81 -5.56
C ASN A 23 -1.18 7.52 -4.55
N SER A 24 -1.34 8.01 -3.32
CA SER A 24 -0.37 7.78 -2.24
C SER A 24 -0.24 6.29 -1.90
N ILE A 25 -1.36 5.56 -1.80
CA ILE A 25 -1.35 4.10 -1.57
C ILE A 25 -0.62 3.37 -2.69
N THR A 26 -0.85 3.77 -3.94
CA THR A 26 -0.17 3.17 -5.11
C THR A 26 1.34 3.36 -5.03
N LEU A 27 1.79 4.58 -4.73
CA LEU A 27 3.22 4.90 -4.58
C LEU A 27 3.86 4.14 -3.41
N ILE A 28 3.17 4.07 -2.26
CA ILE A 28 3.62 3.30 -1.10
C ILE A 28 3.74 1.82 -1.45
N ASN A 29 2.80 1.27 -2.21
CA ASN A 29 2.84 -0.14 -2.62
C ASN A 29 4.06 -0.44 -3.51
N THR A 30 4.37 0.45 -4.46
CA THR A 30 5.58 0.34 -5.29
C THR A 30 6.84 0.41 -4.43
N GLN A 31 6.93 1.39 -3.53
CA GLN A 31 8.08 1.54 -2.63
C GLN A 31 8.25 0.32 -1.71
N LEU A 32 7.16 -0.20 -1.16
CA LEU A 32 7.16 -1.35 -0.27
C LEU A 32 7.63 -2.61 -1.01
N SER A 33 7.17 -2.82 -2.24
CA SER A 33 7.59 -3.94 -3.09
C SER A 33 9.10 -3.89 -3.38
N SER A 34 9.62 -2.71 -3.72
CA SER A 34 11.07 -2.50 -3.93
C SER A 34 11.88 -2.73 -2.65
N THR A 35 11.42 -2.16 -1.54
CA THR A 35 12.08 -2.29 -0.22
C THR A 35 12.09 -3.76 0.22
N ARG A 36 10.99 -4.48 -0.02
CA ARG A 36 10.89 -5.90 0.31
C ARG A 36 11.89 -6.74 -0.46
N LEU A 37 12.08 -6.48 -1.75
CA LEU A 37 13.09 -7.15 -2.56
C LEU A 37 14.50 -6.92 -2.00
N MET A 38 14.82 -5.68 -1.64
CA MET A 38 16.11 -5.35 -1.03
C MET A 38 16.31 -6.09 0.30
N VAL A 39 15.28 -6.16 1.15
CA VAL A 39 15.35 -6.90 2.42
C VAL A 39 15.57 -8.40 2.18
N LEU A 40 14.89 -9.00 1.19
CA LEU A 40 15.08 -10.41 0.84
C LEU A 40 16.50 -10.68 0.32
N GLN A 41 17.06 -9.79 -0.50
CA GLN A 41 18.44 -9.91 -0.98
C GLN A 41 19.44 -9.78 0.18
N ASN A 42 19.24 -8.81 1.08
CA ASN A 42 20.06 -8.66 2.28
C ASN A 42 19.97 -9.89 3.19
N ARG A 43 18.77 -10.46 3.36
CA ARG A 43 18.54 -11.69 4.13
C ARG A 43 19.33 -12.86 3.56
N ALA A 44 19.32 -13.04 2.23
CA ALA A 44 20.06 -14.10 1.55
C ALA A 44 21.58 -13.92 1.70
N ALA A 45 22.08 -12.69 1.56
CA ALA A 45 23.50 -12.39 1.76
C ALA A 45 23.95 -12.66 3.22
N LEU A 46 23.14 -12.26 4.21
CA LEU A 46 23.42 -12.53 5.62
C LEU A 46 23.37 -14.02 5.94
N ASP A 47 22.42 -14.77 5.38
CA ASP A 47 22.38 -16.23 5.57
C ASP A 47 23.57 -16.94 4.93
N TYR A 48 24.05 -16.45 3.78
CA TYR A 48 25.29 -16.96 3.19
C TYR A 48 26.49 -16.71 4.10
N LEU A 49 26.66 -15.47 4.58
CA LEU A 49 27.79 -15.09 5.46
C LEU A 49 27.75 -15.83 6.80
N LEU A 50 26.55 -16.06 7.34
CA LEU A 50 26.34 -16.68 8.65
C LEU A 50 26.09 -18.18 8.57
N ALA A 51 26.18 -18.80 7.38
CA ALA A 51 25.92 -20.23 7.18
C ALA A 51 26.74 -21.12 8.13
N ALA A 52 28.01 -20.78 8.35
CA ALA A 52 28.92 -21.53 9.22
C ALA A 52 28.51 -21.51 10.71
N VAL A 53 27.75 -20.50 11.14
CA VAL A 53 27.31 -20.33 12.54
C VAL A 53 25.82 -20.62 12.73
N GLY A 54 25.19 -21.28 11.76
CA GLY A 54 23.77 -21.66 11.81
C GLY A 54 22.80 -20.64 11.22
N GLY A 55 23.29 -19.70 10.43
CA GLY A 55 22.50 -18.70 9.73
C GLY A 55 22.06 -17.53 10.61
N THR A 56 21.34 -16.59 10.01
CA THR A 56 21.05 -15.30 10.66
C THR A 56 20.11 -15.45 11.85
N CYS A 57 19.14 -16.37 11.81
CA CYS A 57 18.25 -16.57 12.96
C CYS A 57 18.95 -17.18 14.17
N LYS A 58 20.01 -17.98 13.98
CA LYS A 58 20.82 -18.46 15.10
C LYS A 58 21.55 -17.30 15.80
N VAL A 59 21.96 -16.28 15.04
CA VAL A 59 22.62 -15.06 15.54
C VAL A 59 21.62 -14.07 16.16
N VAL A 60 20.48 -13.82 15.52
CA VAL A 60 19.43 -12.90 16.02
C VAL A 60 18.70 -13.47 17.24
N GLY A 61 18.53 -14.80 17.29
CA GLY A 61 17.88 -15.48 18.40
C GLY A 61 16.35 -15.38 18.36
N PRO A 62 15.66 -15.36 19.52
CA PRO A 62 14.21 -15.50 19.63
C PRO A 62 13.38 -14.44 18.90
N LYS A 63 13.97 -13.29 18.56
CA LYS A 63 13.30 -12.21 17.83
C LYS A 63 13.48 -12.31 16.31
N CYS A 64 14.07 -13.39 15.79
CA CYS A 64 14.25 -13.53 14.35
C CYS A 64 12.90 -13.57 13.64
N CYS A 65 12.73 -12.70 12.65
CA CYS A 65 11.59 -12.72 11.76
C CYS A 65 12.02 -13.31 10.41
N THR A 66 11.36 -14.39 9.99
CA THR A 66 11.56 -15.00 8.67
C THR A 66 10.41 -14.71 7.71
N ASP A 67 9.26 -14.30 8.23
CA ASP A 67 8.10 -14.02 7.42
C ASP A 67 8.15 -12.58 6.92
N ILE A 68 8.32 -12.46 5.60
CA ILE A 68 8.25 -11.20 4.89
C ILE A 68 7.05 -11.34 3.97
N THR A 69 5.85 -11.02 4.46
CA THR A 69 4.59 -11.22 3.74
C THR A 69 4.44 -10.28 2.55
N ASP A 70 3.84 -10.78 1.45
CA ASP A 70 3.44 -9.95 0.32
C ASP A 70 2.01 -9.44 0.51
N VAL A 71 1.83 -8.14 0.65
CA VAL A 71 0.51 -7.51 0.70
C VAL A 71 0.23 -6.62 -0.51
N SER A 72 1.09 -6.69 -1.53
CA SER A 72 1.00 -5.80 -2.70
C SER A 72 -0.30 -5.98 -3.48
N ALA A 73 -0.85 -7.19 -3.52
CA ALA A 73 -2.15 -7.48 -4.13
C ALA A 73 -3.27 -6.71 -3.42
N ASN A 74 -3.32 -6.76 -2.09
CA ASN A 74 -4.33 -6.07 -1.28
C ASN A 74 -4.21 -4.54 -1.46
N LEU A 75 -2.98 -4.02 -1.45
CA LEU A 75 -2.71 -2.59 -1.64
C LEU A 75 -2.97 -2.11 -3.08
N THR A 76 -3.01 -3.02 -4.06
CA THR A 76 -3.44 -2.72 -5.43
C THR A 76 -4.96 -2.69 -5.55
N GLN A 77 -5.67 -3.55 -4.80
CA GLN A 77 -7.13 -3.62 -4.84
C GLN A 77 -7.81 -2.43 -4.15
N MET A 78 -7.28 -1.94 -3.03
CA MET A 78 -7.91 -0.84 -2.27
C MET A 78 -8.12 0.45 -3.09
N PRO A 79 -7.12 0.98 -3.82
CA PRO A 79 -7.30 2.14 -4.69
C PRO A 79 -8.39 1.95 -5.75
N LEU A 80 -8.47 0.75 -6.34
CA LEU A 80 -9.47 0.41 -7.35
C LEU A 80 -10.89 0.41 -6.77
N GLN A 81 -11.06 -0.11 -5.56
CA GLN A 81 -12.37 -0.08 -4.90
C GLN A 81 -12.81 1.35 -4.58
N ILE A 82 -11.89 2.19 -4.09
CA ILE A 82 -12.16 3.61 -3.79
C ILE A 82 -12.52 4.38 -5.07
N SER A 83 -11.81 4.14 -6.18
CA SER A 83 -12.09 4.83 -7.44
C SER A 83 -13.46 4.44 -8.01
N VAL A 84 -13.84 3.17 -7.96
CA VAL A 84 -15.17 2.69 -8.36
C VAL A 84 -16.27 3.34 -7.52
N LEU A 85 -16.08 3.41 -6.19
CA LEU A 85 -17.03 4.09 -5.32
C LEU A 85 -17.15 5.57 -5.69
N SER A 86 -16.04 6.29 -5.89
CA SER A 86 -16.08 7.71 -6.27
C SER A 86 -16.87 7.95 -7.57
N GLN A 87 -16.76 7.05 -8.55
CA GLN A 87 -17.49 7.13 -9.82
C GLN A 87 -18.97 6.80 -9.68
N SER A 88 -19.34 5.82 -8.86
CA SER A 88 -20.76 5.48 -8.66
C SER A 88 -21.53 6.66 -8.07
N TRP A 89 -20.94 7.36 -7.10
CA TRP A 89 -21.50 8.60 -6.57
C TRP A 89 -21.65 9.68 -7.65
N GLN A 90 -20.78 9.74 -8.68
CA GLN A 90 -20.85 10.78 -9.73
C GLN A 90 -22.07 10.55 -10.61
N ILE A 91 -22.33 9.30 -10.95
CA ILE A 91 -23.48 8.89 -11.75
C ILE A 91 -24.79 9.14 -10.98
N SER A 92 -24.84 8.79 -9.69
CA SER A 92 -26.03 9.02 -8.87
C SER A 92 -26.38 10.50 -8.64
N SER A 93 -25.43 11.42 -8.81
CA SER A 93 -25.67 12.87 -8.72
C SER A 93 -26.05 13.53 -10.05
N LEU A 94 -26.07 12.77 -11.14
CA LEU A 94 -26.50 13.22 -12.48
C LEU A 94 -27.99 12.93 -12.76
N PHE A 95 -28.66 12.17 -11.89
CA PHE A 95 -30.10 11.90 -11.89
C PHE A 95 -30.76 12.52 -10.65
#